data_AF-A0A3R5Q2M7-F1
#
_entry.id   AF-A0A3R5Q2M7-F1
#
_cell.length_a   1.000
_cell.length_b   1.000
_cell.length_c   1.000
_cell.angle_alpha   90.00
_cell.angle_beta   90.00
_cell.angle_gamma   90.00
#
_symmetry.space_group_name_H-M   'P 1'
#
loop_
_entity.id
_entity.type
_entity.pdbx_description
1 polymer ?
#
loop_
_entity_poly.entity_id
_entity_poly.type
_entity_poly.pdbx_seq_one_letter_code
_entity_poly.pdbx_strand_id
1 'polypeptide(L)'
;MNEIANNIIQPITDEEELEQFLTYHNGIGTYVYFSDLPEYVVLDPQWLASAFKCIITADQFQKDLVHQTEWEELRQHGRLSEKLLNEIFLRQEVNIRKYRIHLLKIMEKINIIVRSRTMSNTCEFDEDTDYYVPCMIKNTSLSSINDIFYSCVSKSSCLCVKFDFLPPSFATLILVACTRYYTVAKGPQTPDGRHPAFYRDFAIYNLDDTGCEKLFIANYRNVLQIQIWKWGEPEKRSYHDVKAKLIGVIEEMKEIPGQPNLSYELKLKCKFTDYECLDGMVELKAIKPQKEYFCEEHGNTHSSDEIFFDWLGEIEQKIFSREQINATRMAIIILEILTNALFDLSIANRGGFLVKQRDECDITYLYAQLRKQNKHIPSHGWGGRWSDIKNCDILIGDDIERIRLSRNDMAHSKKFSLDDNKYYDLCGILERVLHRLEVHNGKGKLYTDQMKDVKKKETKLQDWQTYQKKITYEFPRLKMKPSFEVKVGGGCTLECETVVPLPDGSKVYWVKEKNSKEVELTVDETTSNKYKGSQVDYPSLNIFCATKEDEGHYYCRIRYPEESAESMDENITWPKTCLH
;
A
#
# COMPACT_ATOMS: atom_id res chain seq x y z
N MET A 1 8.32 35.74 -27.51
CA MET A 1 8.24 35.06 -28.82
C MET A 1 7.89 36.03 -29.95
N ASN A 2 6.80 36.78 -29.88
CA ASN A 2 6.39 37.75 -30.94
C ASN A 2 7.46 38.80 -31.31
N GLU A 3 8.29 39.23 -30.36
CA GLU A 3 9.34 40.23 -30.61
C GLU A 3 10.56 39.66 -31.36
N ILE A 4 10.82 38.35 -31.25
CA ILE A 4 11.89 37.65 -31.99
C ILE A 4 11.40 37.39 -33.42
N ALA A 5 10.19 36.89 -33.57
CA ALA A 5 9.56 36.63 -34.87
C ALA A 5 9.49 37.88 -35.76
N ASN A 6 9.19 39.05 -35.17
CA ASN A 6 9.05 40.31 -35.90
C ASN A 6 10.38 41.00 -36.28
N ASN A 7 11.52 40.55 -35.75
CA ASN A 7 12.85 41.15 -35.99
C ASN A 7 13.72 40.35 -36.97
N ILE A 8 13.17 39.31 -37.60
CA ILE A 8 13.83 38.53 -38.66
C ILE A 8 13.50 39.15 -40.02
N ILE A 9 14.42 39.04 -41.00
CA ILE A 9 14.28 39.60 -42.36
C ILE A 9 12.97 39.17 -43.05
N GLN A 10 12.48 37.96 -42.72
CA GLN A 10 11.11 37.54 -42.95
C GLN A 10 10.46 37.18 -41.61
N PRO A 11 9.35 37.83 -41.22
CA PRO A 11 8.65 37.49 -39.99
C PRO A 11 8.05 36.09 -40.06
N ILE A 12 8.36 35.25 -39.08
CA ILE A 12 7.71 33.96 -38.92
C ILE A 12 6.36 34.20 -38.24
N THR A 13 5.26 34.06 -38.99
CA THR A 13 3.90 34.30 -38.49
C THR A 13 3.20 33.04 -37.99
N ASP A 14 3.72 31.87 -38.37
CA ASP A 14 3.20 30.58 -37.97
C ASP A 14 3.93 30.06 -36.72
N GLU A 15 3.16 29.61 -35.72
CA GLU A 15 3.71 29.21 -34.43
C GLU A 15 4.46 27.86 -34.51
N GLU A 16 4.00 26.95 -35.37
CA GLU A 16 4.67 25.66 -35.60
C GLU A 16 6.01 25.87 -36.33
N GLU A 17 6.04 26.74 -37.34
CA GLU A 17 7.28 27.14 -38.01
C GLU A 17 8.28 27.78 -37.04
N LEU A 18 7.81 28.61 -36.10
CA LEU A 18 8.66 29.21 -35.06
C LEU A 18 9.23 28.17 -34.09
N GLU A 19 8.42 27.21 -33.65
CA GLU A 19 8.88 26.13 -32.77
C GLU A 19 9.93 25.25 -33.46
N GLN A 20 9.70 24.90 -34.73
CA GLN A 20 10.68 24.15 -35.54
C GLN A 20 11.98 24.93 -35.71
N PHE A 21 11.90 26.23 -36.00
CA PHE A 21 13.06 27.12 -36.10
C PHE A 21 13.87 27.15 -34.79
N LEU A 22 13.21 27.36 -33.65
CA LEU A 22 13.86 27.41 -32.34
C LEU A 22 14.48 26.06 -31.96
N THR A 23 13.78 24.96 -32.24
CA THR A 23 14.26 23.60 -31.99
C THR A 23 15.51 23.28 -32.81
N TYR A 24 15.51 23.65 -34.10
CA TYR A 24 16.67 23.50 -34.97
C TYR A 24 17.88 24.28 -34.45
N HIS A 25 17.70 25.57 -34.13
CA HIS A 25 18.78 26.42 -33.63
C HIS A 25 19.31 26.00 -32.26
N ASN A 26 18.46 25.39 -31.42
CA ASN A 26 18.87 24.76 -30.18
C ASN A 26 19.73 23.52 -30.44
N GLY A 27 19.35 22.67 -31.40
CA GLY A 27 20.11 21.47 -31.76
C GLY A 27 21.53 21.75 -32.26
N ILE A 28 21.75 22.88 -32.94
CA ILE A 28 23.08 23.32 -33.38
C ILE A 28 23.78 24.26 -32.38
N GLY A 29 23.16 24.56 -31.24
CA GLY A 29 23.75 25.36 -30.16
C GLY A 29 23.83 26.87 -30.43
N THR A 30 23.03 27.40 -31.36
CA THR A 30 22.96 28.87 -31.62
C THR A 30 22.18 29.58 -30.52
N TYR A 31 21.07 28.98 -30.09
CA TYR A 31 20.22 29.46 -28.99
C TYR A 31 20.01 28.32 -28.00
N VAL A 32 19.50 28.62 -26.80
CA VAL A 32 18.97 27.59 -25.90
C VAL A 32 17.46 27.74 -25.82
N TYR A 33 16.76 26.66 -26.13
CA TYR A 33 15.29 26.60 -26.15
C TYR A 33 14.81 25.22 -25.70
N PHE A 34 13.74 25.22 -24.92
CA PHE A 34 13.01 24.01 -24.56
C PHE A 34 11.53 24.25 -24.81
N SER A 35 10.86 23.36 -25.54
CA SER A 35 9.44 23.51 -25.90
C SER A 35 8.52 23.52 -24.69
N ASP A 36 8.89 22.84 -23.61
CA ASP A 36 8.19 22.85 -22.32
C ASP A 36 8.51 24.08 -21.44
N LEU A 37 9.46 24.92 -21.88
CA LEU A 37 9.80 26.22 -21.29
C LEU A 37 9.82 27.30 -22.39
N PRO A 38 8.71 27.50 -23.14
CA PRO A 38 8.73 28.26 -24.40
C PRO A 38 8.99 29.76 -24.21
N GLU A 39 8.75 30.25 -22.99
CA GLU A 39 9.00 31.63 -22.58
C GLU A 39 10.48 31.91 -22.24
N TYR A 40 11.33 30.87 -22.17
CA TYR A 40 12.74 30.95 -21.79
C TYR A 40 13.68 30.72 -22.99
N VAL A 41 13.63 31.62 -23.99
CA VAL A 41 14.56 31.58 -25.14
C VAL A 41 15.85 32.33 -24.80
N VAL A 42 16.99 31.63 -24.80
CA VAL A 42 18.30 32.24 -24.59
C VAL A 42 18.99 32.47 -25.93
N LEU A 43 19.14 33.74 -26.29
CA LEU A 43 19.76 34.14 -27.56
C LEU A 43 21.29 34.07 -27.56
N ASP A 44 21.92 34.13 -26.38
CA ASP A 44 23.37 34.08 -26.20
C ASP A 44 23.74 32.91 -25.26
N PRO A 45 24.13 31.75 -25.79
CA PRO A 45 24.60 30.61 -25.00
C PRO A 45 25.86 30.92 -24.18
N GLN A 46 26.71 31.85 -24.61
CA GLN A 46 27.93 32.23 -23.89
C GLN A 46 27.59 33.05 -22.63
N TRP A 47 26.61 33.95 -22.72
CA TRP A 47 26.05 34.63 -21.55
C TRP A 47 25.49 33.62 -20.54
N LEU A 48 24.75 32.62 -20.99
CA LEU A 48 24.20 31.56 -20.13
C LEU A 48 25.30 30.73 -19.46
N ALA A 49 26.31 30.30 -20.21
CA ALA A 49 27.46 29.59 -19.66
C ALA A 49 28.21 30.42 -18.61
N SER A 50 28.27 31.74 -18.80
CA SER A 50 28.90 32.66 -17.85
C SER A 50 28.06 32.79 -16.57
N ALA A 51 26.72 32.90 -16.71
CA ALA A 51 25.80 32.88 -15.58
C ALA A 51 25.91 31.58 -14.76
N PHE A 52 26.02 30.42 -15.43
CA PHE A 52 26.23 29.15 -14.72
C PHE A 52 27.55 29.14 -13.96
N LYS A 53 28.65 29.56 -14.58
CA LYS A 53 29.96 29.65 -13.90
C LYS A 53 29.88 30.48 -12.62
N CYS A 54 29.16 31.59 -12.63
CA CYS A 54 28.97 32.40 -11.41
C CYS A 54 28.26 31.65 -10.27
N ILE A 55 27.44 30.64 -10.58
CA ILE A 55 26.65 29.89 -9.61
C ILE A 55 27.37 28.62 -9.15
N ILE A 56 27.99 27.86 -10.08
CA ILE A 56 28.58 26.56 -9.78
C ILE A 56 30.11 26.57 -9.64
N THR A 57 30.80 27.69 -9.87
CA THR A 57 32.26 27.80 -9.65
C THR A 57 32.58 28.80 -8.52
N ALA A 58 33.09 28.27 -7.40
CA ALA A 58 33.15 28.98 -6.13
C ALA A 58 34.50 29.64 -5.82
N ASP A 59 35.63 28.93 -5.96
CA ASP A 59 36.88 29.36 -5.29
C ASP A 59 37.62 30.52 -5.96
N GLN A 60 37.47 30.71 -7.26
CA GLN A 60 38.28 31.69 -8.01
C GLN A 60 37.68 33.09 -8.07
N PHE A 61 36.43 33.28 -7.62
CA PHE A 61 35.69 34.52 -7.81
C PHE A 61 35.17 35.18 -6.53
N GLN A 62 35.23 34.54 -5.35
CA GLN A 62 34.74 35.14 -4.10
C GLN A 62 35.75 34.97 -2.95
N LYS A 63 36.44 36.06 -2.61
CA LYS A 63 37.48 36.13 -1.57
C LYS A 63 36.94 36.47 -0.16
N ASP A 64 35.64 36.74 -0.03
CA ASP A 64 35.06 37.30 1.20
C ASP A 64 34.37 36.25 2.08
N LEU A 65 34.72 36.26 3.38
CA LEU A 65 34.42 35.28 4.44
C LEU A 65 32.93 35.13 4.88
N VAL A 66 31.95 35.63 4.13
CA VAL A 66 30.52 35.50 4.52
C VAL A 66 30.00 34.13 4.06
N HIS A 67 29.28 33.41 4.93
CA HIS A 67 28.72 32.06 4.66
C HIS A 67 29.77 30.95 4.39
N GLN A 68 30.89 30.95 5.13
CA GLN A 68 31.92 29.90 4.98
C GLN A 68 31.38 28.47 5.13
N THR A 69 30.42 28.26 6.04
CA THR A 69 29.81 26.95 6.26
C THR A 69 29.03 26.49 5.02
N GLU A 70 28.19 27.34 4.45
CA GLU A 70 27.41 27.00 3.25
C GLU A 70 28.30 26.80 2.02
N TRP A 71 29.38 27.58 1.88
CA TRP A 71 30.39 27.34 0.84
C TRP A 71 31.09 25.99 1.02
N GLU A 72 31.40 25.60 2.25
CA GLU A 72 31.99 24.29 2.52
C GLU A 72 31.01 23.14 2.23
N GLU A 73 29.73 23.29 2.55
CA GLU A 73 28.69 22.33 2.19
C GLU A 73 28.58 22.14 0.67
N LEU A 74 28.67 23.22 -0.11
CA LEU A 74 28.71 23.16 -1.56
C LEU A 74 29.99 22.46 -2.07
N ARG A 75 31.15 22.79 -1.49
CA ARG A 75 32.45 22.24 -1.91
C ARG A 75 32.60 20.75 -1.62
N GLN A 76 32.10 20.29 -0.48
CA GLN A 76 32.30 18.91 -0.03
C GLN A 76 31.15 17.99 -0.45
N HIS A 77 29.91 18.49 -0.36
CA HIS A 77 28.70 17.68 -0.50
C HIS A 77 27.83 18.11 -1.69
N GLY A 78 28.23 19.15 -2.42
CA GLY A 78 27.46 19.66 -3.54
C GLY A 78 26.15 20.33 -3.14
N ARG A 79 25.90 20.60 -1.85
CA ARG A 79 24.64 21.21 -1.38
C ARG A 79 24.68 22.72 -1.57
N LEU A 80 23.75 23.24 -2.35
CA LEU A 80 23.55 24.65 -2.64
C LEU A 80 22.29 25.12 -1.90
N SER A 81 22.50 25.72 -0.73
CA SER A 81 21.41 26.23 0.10
C SER A 81 20.83 27.53 -0.46
N GLU A 82 19.56 27.80 -0.15
CA GLU A 82 18.92 29.05 -0.60
C GLU A 82 19.63 30.31 -0.06
N LYS A 83 20.18 30.23 1.16
CA LYS A 83 21.00 31.31 1.75
C LYS A 83 22.21 31.64 0.89
N LEU A 84 22.97 30.62 0.52
CA LEU A 84 24.14 30.79 -0.34
C LEU A 84 23.74 31.25 -1.74
N LEU A 85 22.66 30.69 -2.28
CA LEU A 85 22.15 31.06 -3.59
C LEU A 85 21.74 32.54 -3.62
N ASN A 86 21.09 33.05 -2.58
CA ASN A 86 20.74 34.47 -2.47
C ASN A 86 21.99 35.35 -2.45
N GLU A 87 23.01 35.00 -1.66
CA GLU A 87 24.27 35.74 -1.62
C GLU A 87 25.00 35.75 -2.97
N ILE A 88 25.07 34.60 -3.65
CA ILE A 88 25.70 34.49 -4.98
C ILE A 88 25.05 35.46 -5.94
N PHE A 89 23.71 35.47 -6.02
CA PHE A 89 22.98 36.34 -6.94
C PHE A 89 23.08 37.82 -6.54
N LEU A 90 23.05 38.17 -5.25
CA LEU A 90 23.21 39.55 -4.79
C LEU A 90 24.50 40.20 -5.30
N ARG A 91 25.58 39.40 -5.42
CA ARG A 91 26.89 39.85 -5.93
C ARG A 91 26.99 39.91 -7.46
N GLN A 92 26.00 39.42 -8.20
CA GLN A 92 26.03 39.44 -9.67
C GLN A 92 25.58 40.78 -10.27
N GLU A 93 25.87 40.95 -11.55
CA GLU A 93 25.32 42.05 -12.35
C GLU A 93 23.78 42.03 -12.36
N VAL A 94 23.18 43.21 -12.59
CA VAL A 94 21.72 43.41 -12.54
C VAL A 94 20.98 42.54 -13.57
N ASN A 95 21.58 42.33 -14.74
CA ASN A 95 21.08 41.46 -15.79
C ASN A 95 20.90 39.99 -15.32
N ILE A 96 21.87 39.41 -14.62
CA ILE A 96 21.81 38.04 -14.10
C ILE A 96 20.80 37.94 -12.95
N ARG A 97 20.82 38.93 -12.04
CA ARG A 97 19.86 39.02 -10.91
C ARG A 97 18.41 39.03 -11.38
N LYS A 98 18.11 39.83 -12.40
CA LYS A 98 16.76 39.95 -12.98
C LYS A 98 16.22 38.60 -13.45
N TYR A 99 17.09 37.72 -13.95
CA TYR A 99 16.70 36.42 -14.50
C TYR A 99 16.94 35.24 -13.55
N ARG A 100 17.09 35.45 -12.23
CA ARG A 100 17.34 34.37 -11.24
C ARG A 100 16.43 33.16 -11.43
N ILE A 101 15.12 33.35 -11.36
CA ILE A 101 14.13 32.27 -11.46
C ILE A 101 14.26 31.53 -12.80
N HIS A 102 14.52 32.27 -13.87
CA HIS A 102 14.64 31.74 -15.23
C HIS A 102 15.90 30.86 -15.34
N LEU A 103 17.03 31.35 -14.81
CA LEU A 103 18.30 30.63 -14.78
C LEU A 103 18.18 29.34 -13.98
N LEU A 104 17.54 29.36 -12.80
CA LEU A 104 17.35 28.15 -11.99
C LEU A 104 16.52 27.10 -12.72
N LYS A 105 15.41 27.49 -13.36
CA LYS A 105 14.61 26.57 -14.18
C LYS A 105 15.42 25.94 -15.32
N ILE A 106 16.22 26.74 -16.02
CA ILE A 106 17.09 26.23 -17.09
C ILE A 106 18.14 25.28 -16.51
N MET A 107 18.80 25.64 -15.40
CA MET A 107 19.81 24.80 -14.74
C MET A 107 19.25 23.46 -14.26
N GLU A 108 18.01 23.45 -13.76
CA GLU A 108 17.28 22.22 -13.42
C GLU A 108 16.99 21.39 -14.68
N LYS A 109 16.49 22.03 -15.74
CA LYS A 109 16.14 21.37 -17.01
C LYS A 109 17.31 20.63 -17.64
N ILE A 110 18.53 21.18 -17.53
CA ILE A 110 19.77 20.56 -18.05
C ILE A 110 20.55 19.78 -16.97
N ASN A 111 19.97 19.57 -15.79
CA ASN A 111 20.55 18.82 -14.67
C ASN A 111 21.91 19.34 -14.16
N ILE A 112 22.17 20.65 -14.26
CA ILE A 112 23.30 21.28 -13.53
C ILE A 112 23.01 21.31 -12.03
N ILE A 113 21.75 21.57 -11.68
CA ILE A 113 21.26 21.49 -10.30
C ILE A 113 20.07 20.54 -10.24
N VAL A 114 19.87 19.95 -9.08
CA VAL A 114 18.73 19.09 -8.80
C VAL A 114 18.09 19.55 -7.50
N ARG A 115 16.79 19.78 -7.57
CA ARG A 115 15.98 20.14 -6.41
C ARG A 115 15.85 18.95 -5.45
N SER A 116 16.12 19.17 -4.17
CA SER A 116 15.90 18.16 -3.13
C SER A 116 14.45 18.18 -2.66
N ARG A 117 13.95 17.01 -2.21
CA ARG A 117 12.68 16.93 -1.49
C ARG A 117 12.81 17.62 -0.12
N THR A 118 12.02 18.65 0.12
CA THR A 118 11.77 19.22 1.46
C THR A 118 10.67 18.40 2.16
N MET A 119 10.71 18.33 3.50
CA MET A 119 9.75 17.54 4.30
C MET A 119 8.33 18.14 4.33
N SER A 120 8.12 19.30 3.70
CA SER A 120 6.81 19.94 3.49
C SER A 120 6.12 19.37 2.24
N ASN A 121 5.08 18.56 2.44
CA ASN A 121 4.28 17.91 1.40
C ASN A 121 3.33 18.88 0.64
N THR A 122 3.65 20.17 0.52
CA THR A 122 2.81 21.14 -0.18
C THR A 122 3.35 21.39 -1.58
N CYS A 123 2.50 21.18 -2.60
CA CYS A 123 2.79 21.41 -4.02
C CYS A 123 2.95 22.90 -4.41
N GLU A 124 3.33 23.75 -3.47
CA GLU A 124 3.61 25.17 -3.69
C GLU A 124 5.13 25.36 -3.64
N PHE A 125 5.64 26.32 -4.42
CA PHE A 125 7.07 26.68 -4.41
C PHE A 125 7.46 27.12 -3.00
N ASP A 126 8.09 26.23 -2.24
CA ASP A 126 8.65 26.55 -0.94
C ASP A 126 9.86 27.48 -1.18
N GLU A 127 9.81 28.70 -0.67
CA GLU A 127 10.87 29.72 -0.84
C GLU A 127 12.21 29.26 -0.22
N ASP A 128 12.21 28.21 0.61
CA ASP A 128 13.37 27.62 1.29
C ASP A 128 13.84 26.28 0.69
N THR A 129 13.92 26.17 -0.64
CA THR A 129 14.33 24.90 -1.28
C THR A 129 15.84 24.79 -1.51
N ASP A 130 16.46 23.74 -0.97
CA ASP A 130 17.88 23.41 -1.24
C ASP A 130 18.06 22.66 -2.57
N TYR A 131 19.18 22.95 -3.24
CA TYR A 131 19.62 22.26 -4.46
C TYR A 131 20.87 21.42 -4.21
N TYR A 132 21.08 20.41 -5.06
CA TYR A 132 22.36 19.70 -5.18
C TYR A 132 22.99 19.99 -6.54
N VAL A 133 24.31 20.16 -6.56
CA VAL A 133 25.15 20.39 -7.75
C VAL A 133 25.98 19.12 -7.99
N PRO A 134 25.57 18.21 -8.90
CA PRO A 134 26.18 16.90 -9.06
C PRO A 134 27.70 16.93 -9.29
N CYS A 135 28.19 17.89 -10.08
CA CYS A 135 29.60 17.98 -10.45
C CYS A 135 30.53 18.43 -9.31
N MET A 136 29.98 18.97 -8.22
CA MET A 136 30.74 19.46 -7.06
C MET A 136 30.92 18.37 -5.99
N ILE A 137 30.16 17.28 -6.06
CA ILE A 137 30.19 16.21 -5.06
C ILE A 137 31.54 15.49 -5.08
N LYS A 138 32.11 15.32 -3.89
CA LYS A 138 33.41 14.66 -3.68
C LYS A 138 33.27 13.14 -3.56
N ASN A 139 34.40 12.47 -3.77
CA ASN A 139 34.53 11.03 -3.56
C ASN A 139 34.96 10.77 -2.12
N THR A 140 34.52 9.65 -1.58
CA THR A 140 34.97 9.08 -0.30
C THR A 140 35.06 7.57 -0.49
N SER A 141 35.91 6.90 0.28
CA SER A 141 35.96 5.43 0.26
C SER A 141 34.74 4.85 0.98
N LEU A 142 34.16 3.76 0.47
CA LEU A 142 33.02 3.12 1.12
C LEU A 142 33.39 2.62 2.54
N SER A 143 34.63 2.15 2.71
CA SER A 143 35.17 1.77 4.03
C SER A 143 35.07 2.87 5.08
N SER A 144 35.15 4.15 4.70
CA SER A 144 35.06 5.27 5.64
C SER A 144 33.69 5.44 6.28
N ILE A 145 32.64 4.83 5.71
CA ILE A 145 31.27 4.90 6.24
C ILE A 145 30.74 3.54 6.72
N ASN A 146 31.53 2.47 6.55
CA ASN A 146 31.10 1.11 6.85
C ASN A 146 30.68 0.95 8.31
N ASP A 147 31.45 1.46 9.27
CA ASP A 147 31.20 1.24 10.70
C ASP A 147 29.86 1.81 11.20
N ILE A 148 29.32 2.82 10.52
CA ILE A 148 28.11 3.53 10.95
C ILE A 148 26.85 2.87 10.39
N PHE A 149 26.92 2.37 9.16
CA PHE A 149 25.76 1.86 8.46
C PHE A 149 25.73 0.34 8.27
N TYR A 150 26.85 -0.36 8.43
CA TYR A 150 26.87 -1.83 8.30
C TYR A 150 26.41 -2.55 9.58
N SER A 151 26.19 -1.83 10.68
CA SER A 151 25.61 -2.35 11.92
C SER A 151 24.09 -2.59 11.86
N CYS A 152 23.49 -2.53 10.66
CA CYS A 152 22.08 -2.87 10.47
C CYS A 152 21.78 -4.33 10.84
N VAL A 153 20.55 -4.56 11.32
CA VAL A 153 20.07 -5.88 11.75
C VAL A 153 19.94 -6.84 10.56
N SER A 154 19.47 -6.33 9.42
CA SER A 154 19.33 -7.13 8.20
C SER A 154 19.40 -6.27 6.93
N LYS A 155 19.62 -6.93 5.80
CA LYS A 155 19.72 -6.32 4.46
C LYS A 155 18.87 -7.10 3.48
N SER A 156 18.28 -6.41 2.50
CA SER A 156 17.66 -7.07 1.34
C SER A 156 18.74 -7.73 0.47
N SER A 157 18.34 -8.57 -0.47
CA SER A 157 19.12 -8.82 -1.68
C SER A 157 19.47 -7.51 -2.41
N CYS A 158 20.49 -7.54 -3.26
CA CYS A 158 20.94 -6.37 -3.98
C CYS A 158 20.44 -6.40 -5.43
N LEU A 159 19.75 -5.34 -5.85
CA LEU A 159 19.40 -5.09 -7.24
C LEU A 159 20.58 -4.45 -7.95
N CYS A 160 20.98 -5.00 -9.08
CA CYS A 160 22.08 -4.49 -9.88
C CYS A 160 21.58 -4.02 -11.24
N VAL A 161 21.83 -2.76 -11.59
CA VAL A 161 21.60 -2.22 -12.93
C VAL A 161 22.94 -2.16 -13.64
N LYS A 162 23.17 -3.12 -14.53
CA LYS A 162 24.42 -3.24 -15.29
C LYS A 162 24.27 -2.51 -16.62
N PHE A 163 25.02 -1.44 -16.80
CA PHE A 163 25.09 -0.69 -18.05
C PHE A 163 26.20 -1.23 -18.95
N ASP A 164 26.05 -1.08 -20.27
CA ASP A 164 27.16 -1.32 -21.20
C ASP A 164 28.27 -0.29 -20.98
N PHE A 165 27.87 0.97 -20.77
CA PHE A 165 28.73 2.08 -20.36
C PHE A 165 27.94 3.05 -19.50
N LEU A 166 28.48 3.41 -18.33
CA LEU A 166 27.90 4.44 -17.46
C LEU A 166 28.94 5.56 -17.24
N PRO A 167 28.76 6.75 -17.81
CA PRO A 167 29.66 7.87 -17.56
C PRO A 167 29.71 8.19 -16.05
N PRO A 168 30.89 8.48 -15.46
CA PRO A 168 30.99 8.78 -14.03
C PRO A 168 30.11 9.95 -13.57
N SER A 169 30.01 11.00 -14.40
CA SER A 169 29.10 12.13 -14.14
C SER A 169 27.64 11.68 -14.09
N PHE A 170 27.24 10.76 -14.99
CA PHE A 170 25.88 10.23 -15.05
C PHE A 170 25.52 9.39 -13.81
N ALA A 171 26.45 8.55 -13.34
CA ALA A 171 26.24 7.81 -12.10
C ALA A 171 25.90 8.75 -10.94
N THR A 172 26.66 9.82 -10.78
CA THR A 172 26.40 10.84 -9.75
C THR A 172 25.08 11.56 -9.99
N LEU A 173 24.74 11.91 -11.24
CA LEU A 173 23.44 12.51 -11.54
C LEU A 173 22.27 11.60 -11.12
N ILE A 174 22.33 10.29 -11.37
CA ILE A 174 21.30 9.32 -10.95
C ILE A 174 21.15 9.33 -9.42
N LEU A 175 22.26 9.33 -8.68
CA LEU A 175 22.23 9.46 -7.22
C LEU A 175 21.58 10.78 -6.80
N VAL A 176 21.90 11.89 -7.46
CA VAL A 176 21.32 13.19 -7.12
C VAL A 176 19.83 13.24 -7.45
N ALA A 177 19.38 12.71 -8.59
CA ALA A 177 17.97 12.70 -8.92
C ALA A 177 17.11 11.89 -7.93
N CYS A 178 17.70 10.90 -7.26
CA CYS A 178 17.01 10.18 -6.17
C CYS A 178 16.62 11.09 -4.99
N THR A 179 17.27 12.26 -4.81
CA THR A 179 16.88 13.24 -3.77
C THR A 179 15.53 13.89 -4.02
N ARG A 180 14.96 13.76 -5.23
CA ARG A 180 13.58 14.19 -5.54
C ARG A 180 12.54 13.34 -4.81
N TYR A 181 12.90 12.09 -4.47
CA TYR A 181 11.97 11.13 -3.86
C TYR A 181 12.30 10.85 -2.40
N TYR A 182 13.59 10.84 -2.05
CA TYR A 182 14.08 10.42 -0.73
C TYR A 182 14.97 11.48 -0.08
N THR A 183 14.90 11.60 1.23
CA THR A 183 15.81 12.47 1.98
C THR A 183 17.16 11.77 2.18
N VAL A 184 18.25 12.50 2.00
CA VAL A 184 19.60 11.96 2.21
C VAL A 184 19.82 11.67 3.70
N ALA A 185 20.35 10.50 4.02
CA ALA A 185 20.67 10.12 5.39
C ALA A 185 21.87 10.93 5.92
N LYS A 186 21.90 11.15 7.24
CA LYS A 186 23.06 11.77 7.91
C LYS A 186 24.20 10.75 8.01
N GLY A 187 25.36 11.12 7.49
CA GLY A 187 26.62 10.38 7.53
C GLY A 187 27.35 10.48 8.87
N PRO A 188 28.66 10.14 8.88
CA PRO A 188 29.48 10.14 10.09
C PRO A 188 29.49 11.47 10.84
N GLN A 189 29.65 11.37 12.17
CA GLN A 189 30.05 12.52 12.96
C GLN A 189 31.50 12.87 12.65
N THR A 190 31.71 14.04 12.08
CA THR A 190 33.02 14.68 11.90
C THR A 190 33.19 15.78 12.95
N PRO A 191 34.41 16.35 13.10
CA PRO A 191 34.63 17.54 13.94
C PRO A 191 33.70 18.71 13.60
N ASP A 192 33.27 18.81 12.34
CA ASP A 192 32.45 19.91 11.82
C ASP A 192 30.93 19.62 11.85
N GLY A 193 30.51 18.39 12.21
CA GLY A 193 29.10 18.03 12.35
C GLY A 193 28.75 16.66 11.76
N ARG A 194 27.46 16.41 11.50
CA ARG A 194 27.04 15.26 10.68
C ARG A 194 26.68 15.74 9.29
N HIS A 195 27.48 15.34 8.32
CA HIS A 195 27.27 15.70 6.92
C HIS A 195 26.35 14.69 6.21
N PRO A 196 25.72 15.04 5.08
CA PRO A 196 24.94 14.11 4.29
C PRO A 196 25.78 12.91 3.81
N ALA A 197 25.22 11.70 3.88
CA ALA A 197 25.85 10.48 3.37
C ALA A 197 25.69 10.39 1.84
N PHE A 198 26.34 11.33 1.16
CA PHE A 198 26.13 11.59 -0.26
C PHE A 198 27.47 11.90 -0.94
N TYR A 199 27.88 11.00 -1.82
CA TYR A 199 29.21 11.01 -2.44
C TYR A 199 29.09 10.65 -3.91
N ARG A 200 30.15 10.89 -4.69
CA ARG A 200 30.12 10.74 -6.15
C ARG A 200 29.70 9.34 -6.61
N ASP A 201 30.19 8.33 -5.90
CA ASP A 201 30.02 6.91 -6.26
C ASP A 201 28.98 6.20 -5.39
N PHE A 202 28.45 6.81 -4.33
CA PHE A 202 27.38 6.19 -3.55
C PHE A 202 26.61 7.19 -2.69
N ALA A 203 25.40 6.80 -2.33
CA ALA A 203 24.50 7.60 -1.51
C ALA A 203 23.63 6.71 -0.61
N ILE A 204 23.24 7.27 0.53
CA ILE A 204 22.30 6.64 1.47
C ILE A 204 21.12 7.58 1.67
N TYR A 205 19.90 7.05 1.55
CA TYR A 205 18.66 7.78 1.73
C TYR A 205 17.78 7.13 2.78
N ASN A 206 16.92 7.92 3.44
CA ASN A 206 15.88 7.38 4.33
C ASN A 206 14.66 6.99 3.47
N LEU A 207 14.17 5.76 3.62
CA LEU A 207 12.96 5.29 2.95
C LEU A 207 11.68 5.70 3.66
N ASP A 208 11.79 5.96 4.96
CA ASP A 208 10.69 6.38 5.82
C ASP A 208 11.16 7.43 6.83
N ASP A 209 10.20 8.10 7.47
CA ASP A 209 10.46 9.12 8.49
C ASP A 209 10.98 8.51 9.81
N THR A 210 10.86 7.19 9.97
CA THR A 210 11.30 6.47 11.18
C THR A 210 12.82 6.26 11.19
N GLY A 211 13.45 6.28 10.01
CA GLY A 211 14.87 5.99 9.83
C GLY A 211 15.22 4.51 10.02
N CYS A 212 14.21 3.63 10.12
CA CYS A 212 14.39 2.19 10.32
C CYS A 212 14.86 1.48 9.05
N GLU A 213 14.50 2.00 7.87
CA GLU A 213 14.97 1.50 6.59
C GLU A 213 15.70 2.57 5.79
N LYS A 214 16.84 2.19 5.22
CA LYS A 214 17.66 3.06 4.38
C LYS A 214 17.90 2.43 3.02
N LEU A 215 17.81 3.25 1.99
CA LEU A 215 18.16 2.91 0.63
C LEU A 215 19.63 3.24 0.41
N PHE A 216 20.42 2.22 0.10
CA PHE A 216 21.81 2.38 -0.32
C PHE A 216 21.90 2.19 -1.84
N ILE A 217 22.57 3.12 -2.52
CA ILE A 217 22.89 3.02 -3.94
C ILE A 217 24.38 3.28 -4.10
N ALA A 218 25.11 2.35 -4.72
CA ALA A 218 26.52 2.49 -5.04
C ALA A 218 26.78 2.19 -6.51
N ASN A 219 27.59 3.03 -7.13
CA ASN A 219 28.17 2.80 -8.44
C ASN A 219 29.54 2.12 -8.29
N TYR A 220 29.70 0.99 -8.97
CA TYR A 220 31.01 0.37 -9.15
C TYR A 220 31.19 -0.02 -10.61
N ARG A 221 32.17 0.61 -11.27
CA ARG A 221 32.40 0.52 -12.73
C ARG A 221 31.15 0.98 -13.50
N ASN A 222 30.50 0.07 -14.23
CA ASN A 222 29.28 0.32 -15.01
C ASN A 222 28.05 -0.30 -14.34
N VAL A 223 28.06 -0.50 -13.01
CA VAL A 223 26.97 -1.18 -12.30
C VAL A 223 26.51 -0.33 -11.12
N LEU A 224 25.22 0.02 -11.12
CA LEU A 224 24.56 0.54 -9.93
C LEU A 224 24.05 -0.63 -9.08
N GLN A 225 24.55 -0.73 -7.86
CA GLN A 225 24.19 -1.72 -6.86
C GLN A 225 23.29 -1.06 -5.82
N ILE A 226 22.08 -1.60 -5.65
CA ILE A 226 21.02 -1.02 -4.82
C ILE A 226 20.64 -2.04 -3.75
N GLN A 227 20.62 -1.62 -2.48
CA GLN A 227 20.25 -2.49 -1.37
C GLN A 227 19.49 -1.72 -0.29
N ILE A 228 18.57 -2.40 0.38
CA ILE A 228 17.85 -1.86 1.54
C ILE A 228 18.49 -2.36 2.82
N TRP A 229 18.81 -1.44 3.72
CA TRP A 229 19.40 -1.72 5.03
C TRP A 229 18.38 -1.45 6.13
N LYS A 230 18.24 -2.36 7.10
CA LYS A 230 17.17 -2.38 8.11
C LYS A 230 17.71 -2.39 9.53
N TRP A 231 17.22 -1.49 10.39
CA TRP A 231 17.59 -1.38 11.81
C TRP A 231 16.50 -1.84 12.80
N GLY A 232 15.30 -2.16 12.32
CA GLY A 232 14.18 -2.68 13.12
C GLY A 232 13.95 -4.18 12.95
N GLU A 233 12.89 -4.70 13.58
CA GLU A 233 12.44 -6.07 13.31
C GLU A 233 12.14 -6.23 11.80
N PRO A 234 12.62 -7.31 11.16
CA PRO A 234 12.51 -7.49 9.72
C PRO A 234 11.06 -7.71 9.30
N GLU A 235 10.31 -6.64 9.05
CA GLU A 235 9.03 -6.74 8.36
C GLU A 235 9.31 -7.15 6.91
N LYS A 236 8.73 -8.27 6.50
CA LYS A 236 8.91 -8.82 5.16
C LYS A 236 8.05 -8.03 4.19
N ARG A 237 8.68 -7.11 3.45
CA ARG A 237 8.03 -6.35 2.37
C ARG A 237 8.84 -6.35 1.08
N SER A 238 8.17 -6.12 -0.04
CA SER A 238 8.78 -5.90 -1.35
C SER A 238 9.12 -4.42 -1.52
N TYR A 239 10.17 -4.15 -2.28
CA TYR A 239 10.68 -2.85 -2.67
C TYR A 239 10.47 -2.59 -4.17
N HIS A 240 9.43 -3.21 -4.74
CA HIS A 240 9.01 -2.99 -6.13
C HIS A 240 8.85 -1.50 -6.45
N ASP A 241 8.22 -0.71 -5.57
CA ASP A 241 8.03 0.73 -5.79
C ASP A 241 9.35 1.51 -5.80
N VAL A 242 10.31 1.10 -4.96
CA VAL A 242 11.66 1.70 -4.94
C VAL A 242 12.38 1.40 -6.25
N LYS A 243 12.31 0.15 -6.71
CA LYS A 243 12.81 -0.24 -8.03
C LYS A 243 12.13 0.58 -9.13
N ALA A 244 10.81 0.65 -9.15
CA ALA A 244 10.07 1.36 -10.20
C ALA A 244 10.46 2.84 -10.28
N LYS A 245 10.60 3.52 -9.14
CA LYS A 245 11.07 4.91 -9.06
C LYS A 245 12.49 5.07 -9.59
N LEU A 246 13.42 4.20 -9.19
CA LEU A 246 14.80 4.26 -9.66
C LEU A 246 14.89 4.02 -11.17
N ILE A 247 14.15 3.06 -11.70
CA ILE A 247 14.08 2.81 -13.14
C ILE A 247 13.48 4.02 -13.85
N GLY A 248 12.43 4.63 -13.30
CA GLY A 248 11.87 5.89 -13.80
C GLY A 248 12.91 7.00 -13.92
N VAL A 249 13.73 7.20 -12.88
CA VAL A 249 14.86 8.16 -12.91
C VAL A 249 15.84 7.84 -14.04
N ILE A 250 16.19 6.57 -14.21
CA ILE A 250 17.13 6.15 -15.26
C ILE A 250 16.53 6.40 -16.64
N GLU A 251 15.26 6.05 -16.87
CA GLU A 251 14.58 6.28 -18.16
C GLU A 251 14.41 7.78 -18.44
N GLU A 252 14.01 8.61 -17.46
CA GLU A 252 13.95 10.08 -17.62
C GLU A 252 15.30 10.66 -18.06
N MET A 253 16.40 10.11 -17.56
CA MET A 253 17.74 10.57 -17.93
C MET A 253 18.19 10.10 -19.32
N LYS A 254 17.62 9.02 -19.87
CA LYS A 254 17.91 8.59 -21.24
C LYS A 254 17.33 9.53 -22.28
N GLU A 255 16.20 10.14 -21.97
CA GLU A 255 15.51 11.09 -22.86
C GLU A 255 16.24 12.43 -22.97
N ILE A 256 17.36 12.63 -22.25
CA ILE A 256 18.17 13.85 -22.35
C ILE A 256 18.84 13.90 -23.75
N PRO A 257 18.60 14.96 -24.54
CA PRO A 257 19.18 15.09 -25.87
C PRO A 257 20.72 15.04 -25.86
N GLY A 258 21.30 14.32 -26.81
CA GLY A 258 22.76 14.22 -27.00
C GLY A 258 23.47 13.19 -26.13
N GLN A 259 22.74 12.37 -25.36
CA GLN A 259 23.32 11.30 -24.55
C GLN A 259 23.59 10.02 -25.36
N PRO A 260 24.63 9.24 -25.00
CA PRO A 260 24.83 7.91 -25.56
C PRO A 260 23.61 7.05 -25.24
N ASN A 261 23.26 6.12 -26.14
CA ASN A 261 22.19 5.16 -25.90
C ASN A 261 22.57 4.28 -24.70
N LEU A 262 22.00 4.58 -23.53
CA LEU A 262 22.26 3.87 -22.27
C LEU A 262 21.43 2.58 -22.25
N SER A 263 22.00 1.49 -22.74
CA SER A 263 21.49 0.14 -22.53
C SER A 263 21.88 -0.38 -21.15
N TYR A 264 20.95 -1.09 -20.50
CA TYR A 264 21.22 -1.75 -19.24
C TYR A 264 20.47 -3.08 -19.11
N GLU A 265 20.99 -3.94 -18.24
CA GLU A 265 20.37 -5.18 -17.80
C GLU A 265 20.15 -5.17 -16.29
N LEU A 266 19.04 -5.75 -15.84
CA LEU A 266 18.78 -5.97 -14.43
C LEU A 266 19.32 -7.33 -13.99
N LYS A 267 20.09 -7.31 -12.91
CA LYS A 267 20.67 -8.49 -12.24
C LYS A 267 20.40 -8.42 -10.74
N LEU A 268 20.58 -9.54 -10.06
CA LEU A 268 20.44 -9.65 -8.62
C LEU A 268 21.71 -10.24 -8.01
N LYS A 269 22.10 -9.72 -6.85
CA LYS A 269 23.08 -10.31 -5.93
C LYS A 269 22.41 -10.70 -4.62
N CYS A 270 23.05 -11.58 -3.88
CA CYS A 270 22.59 -11.98 -2.56
C CYS A 270 22.65 -10.82 -1.53
N LYS A 271 22.13 -11.06 -0.33
CA LYS A 271 22.12 -10.07 0.76
C LYS A 271 23.52 -9.76 1.33
N PHE A 272 24.47 -10.68 1.17
CA PHE A 272 25.85 -10.56 1.66
C PHE A 272 26.80 -9.97 0.59
N THR A 273 26.29 -9.01 -0.17
CA THR A 273 27.03 -8.37 -1.27
C THR A 273 28.22 -7.54 -0.76
N ASP A 274 29.37 -7.72 -1.39
CA ASP A 274 30.47 -6.76 -1.45
C ASP A 274 30.21 -5.79 -2.61
N TYR A 275 30.22 -4.49 -2.34
CA TYR A 275 29.93 -3.46 -3.33
C TYR A 275 31.14 -3.09 -4.18
N GLU A 276 32.33 -3.52 -3.80
CA GLU A 276 33.55 -3.39 -4.60
C GLU A 276 33.80 -4.63 -5.47
N CYS A 277 32.86 -5.60 -5.46
CA CYS A 277 32.91 -6.84 -6.23
C CYS A 277 31.64 -7.05 -7.06
N LEU A 278 31.80 -7.57 -8.28
CA LEU A 278 30.70 -7.84 -9.23
C LEU A 278 30.33 -9.33 -9.33
N ASP A 279 31.01 -10.19 -8.60
CA ASP A 279 30.78 -11.64 -8.61
C ASP A 279 29.41 -11.99 -7.99
N GLY A 280 28.85 -13.14 -8.36
CA GLY A 280 27.55 -13.58 -7.85
C GLY A 280 26.33 -12.84 -8.42
N MET A 281 26.51 -11.94 -9.40
CA MET A 281 25.39 -11.35 -10.15
C MET A 281 24.70 -12.39 -11.03
N VAL A 282 23.40 -12.56 -10.83
CA VAL A 282 22.55 -13.44 -11.64
C VAL A 282 21.54 -12.61 -12.42
N GLU A 283 21.31 -12.95 -13.68
CA GLU A 283 20.30 -12.27 -14.50
C GLU A 283 18.91 -12.40 -13.91
N LEU A 284 18.19 -11.29 -13.85
CA LEU A 284 16.84 -11.23 -13.30
C LEU A 284 15.88 -12.22 -13.99
N LYS A 285 16.03 -12.39 -15.32
CA LYS A 285 15.22 -13.31 -16.13
C LYS A 285 15.54 -14.79 -15.90
N ALA A 286 16.73 -15.10 -15.39
CA ALA A 286 17.17 -16.47 -15.15
C ALA A 286 16.66 -17.01 -13.80
N ILE A 287 16.31 -16.12 -12.87
CA ILE A 287 15.80 -16.47 -11.55
C ILE A 287 14.33 -16.86 -11.66
N LYS A 288 14.04 -18.14 -11.42
CA LYS A 288 12.67 -18.65 -11.29
C LYS A 288 12.34 -18.81 -9.81
N PRO A 289 11.12 -18.50 -9.35
CA PRO A 289 10.69 -18.75 -7.97
C PRO A 289 10.88 -20.22 -7.57
N GLN A 290 11.07 -20.46 -6.28
CA GLN A 290 11.19 -21.79 -5.66
C GLN A 290 12.37 -22.65 -6.17
N LYS A 291 13.46 -22.02 -6.62
CA LYS A 291 14.70 -22.70 -6.98
C LYS A 291 15.84 -22.32 -6.07
N GLU A 292 16.70 -23.28 -5.77
CA GLU A 292 17.99 -23.01 -5.15
C GLU A 292 18.98 -22.54 -6.21
N TYR A 293 19.82 -21.58 -5.86
CA TYR A 293 20.95 -21.19 -6.70
C TYR A 293 22.20 -20.99 -5.83
N PHE A 294 23.36 -21.34 -6.39
CA PHE A 294 24.64 -21.22 -5.71
C PHE A 294 25.19 -19.80 -5.89
N CYS A 295 25.57 -19.15 -4.80
CA CYS A 295 26.21 -17.84 -4.82
C CYS A 295 27.73 -18.00 -4.73
N GLU A 296 28.42 -17.62 -5.80
CA GLU A 296 29.88 -17.71 -5.91
C GLU A 296 30.61 -16.73 -4.97
N GLU A 297 29.96 -15.64 -4.57
CA GLU A 297 30.55 -14.58 -3.73
C GLU A 297 30.95 -15.07 -2.33
N HIS A 298 30.15 -15.95 -1.73
CA HIS A 298 30.43 -16.51 -0.39
C HIS A 298 30.24 -18.04 -0.33
N GLY A 299 30.13 -18.70 -1.49
CA GLY A 299 30.09 -20.16 -1.60
C GLY A 299 28.90 -20.86 -0.93
N ASN A 300 27.75 -20.19 -0.76
CA ASN A 300 26.53 -20.82 -0.20
C ASN A 300 25.37 -20.78 -1.18
N THR A 301 24.45 -21.73 -1.02
CA THR A 301 23.20 -21.81 -1.77
C THR A 301 22.12 -20.94 -1.12
N HIS A 302 21.37 -20.18 -1.93
CA HIS A 302 20.21 -19.42 -1.47
C HIS A 302 18.93 -19.92 -2.14
N SER A 303 17.80 -19.71 -1.45
CA SER A 303 16.49 -19.78 -2.10
C SER A 303 16.29 -18.57 -3.00
N SER A 304 15.88 -18.81 -4.25
CA SER A 304 15.48 -17.76 -5.19
C SER A 304 14.39 -16.86 -4.62
N ASP A 305 13.54 -17.39 -3.74
CA ASP A 305 12.43 -16.63 -3.15
C ASP A 305 12.93 -15.52 -2.24
N GLU A 306 14.09 -15.66 -1.59
CA GLU A 306 14.65 -14.60 -0.74
C GLU A 306 15.08 -13.38 -1.55
N ILE A 307 15.49 -13.58 -2.81
CA ILE A 307 16.12 -12.53 -3.63
C ILE A 307 15.12 -11.97 -4.64
N PHE A 308 14.27 -12.85 -5.14
CA PHE A 308 13.17 -12.47 -6.02
C PHE A 308 12.13 -11.63 -5.25
N PHE A 309 11.77 -12.03 -4.03
CA PHE A 309 10.70 -11.36 -3.28
C PHE A 309 11.00 -9.89 -2.97
N ASP A 310 12.24 -9.54 -2.65
CA ASP A 310 12.60 -8.16 -2.28
C ASP A 310 12.35 -7.14 -3.40
N TRP A 311 12.52 -7.51 -4.67
CA TRP A 311 12.49 -6.56 -5.80
C TRP A 311 11.41 -6.84 -6.83
N LEU A 312 11.00 -8.10 -6.94
CA LEU A 312 10.03 -8.59 -7.90
C LEU A 312 8.81 -9.22 -7.26
N GLY A 313 8.82 -9.40 -5.93
CA GLY A 313 7.61 -9.77 -5.23
C GLY A 313 6.56 -8.71 -5.54
N GLU A 314 5.58 -9.05 -6.36
CA GLU A 314 4.27 -8.45 -6.24
C GLU A 314 3.81 -8.85 -4.83
N ILE A 315 4.07 -7.99 -3.85
CA ILE A 315 3.02 -7.83 -2.87
C ILE A 315 1.92 -7.26 -3.74
N GLU A 316 0.83 -8.01 -3.89
CA GLU A 316 -0.45 -7.39 -4.11
C GLU A 316 -0.61 -6.34 -2.99
N GLN A 317 0.01 -5.16 -3.12
CA GLN A 317 -0.60 -3.94 -2.59
C GLN A 317 -1.82 -3.78 -3.47
N LYS A 318 -2.81 -4.63 -3.19
CA LYS A 318 -4.16 -4.42 -3.59
C LYS A 318 -4.46 -3.06 -2.98
N ILE A 319 -4.45 -2.03 -3.82
CA ILE A 319 -4.93 -0.72 -3.44
C ILE A 319 -6.37 -0.96 -3.04
N PHE A 320 -6.58 -1.10 -1.73
CA PHE A 320 -7.90 -1.39 -1.22
C PHE A 320 -8.76 -0.20 -1.56
N SER A 321 -9.94 -0.46 -2.13
CA SER A 321 -10.93 0.59 -2.22
C SER A 321 -11.22 1.10 -0.81
N ARG A 322 -11.59 2.37 -0.71
CA ARG A 322 -11.99 2.97 0.58
C ARG A 322 -13.05 2.12 1.29
N GLU A 323 -13.93 1.49 0.52
CA GLU A 323 -14.94 0.55 1.03
C GLU A 323 -14.37 -0.75 1.61
N GLN A 324 -13.28 -1.28 1.04
CA GLN A 324 -12.57 -2.45 1.56
C GLN A 324 -11.81 -2.11 2.85
N ILE A 325 -11.24 -0.90 2.93
CA ILE A 325 -10.62 -0.37 4.14
C ILE A 325 -11.67 -0.26 5.26
N ASN A 326 -12.81 0.35 4.97
CA ASN A 326 -13.93 0.49 5.91
C ASN A 326 -14.46 -0.88 6.38
N ALA A 327 -14.63 -1.83 5.47
CA ALA A 327 -15.05 -3.18 5.82
C ALA A 327 -14.05 -3.87 6.76
N THR A 328 -12.75 -3.69 6.52
CA THR A 328 -11.70 -4.27 7.37
C THR A 328 -11.70 -3.66 8.76
N ARG A 329 -11.76 -2.34 8.85
CA ARG A 329 -11.86 -1.61 10.13
C ARG A 329 -13.09 -2.03 10.92
N MET A 330 -14.24 -2.11 10.26
CA MET A 330 -15.49 -2.56 10.88
C MET A 330 -15.40 -4.01 11.37
N ALA A 331 -14.78 -4.89 10.58
CA ALA A 331 -14.54 -6.28 10.98
C ALA A 331 -13.66 -6.39 12.22
N ILE A 332 -12.60 -5.59 12.33
CA ILE A 332 -11.76 -5.53 13.53
C ILE A 332 -12.57 -5.08 14.75
N ILE A 333 -13.35 -4.01 14.61
CA ILE A 333 -14.19 -3.47 15.69
C ILE A 333 -15.16 -4.55 16.19
N ILE A 334 -15.80 -5.28 15.29
CA ILE A 334 -16.76 -6.32 15.64
C ILE A 334 -16.07 -7.53 16.27
N LEU A 335 -15.09 -8.10 15.58
CA LEU A 335 -14.53 -9.40 15.95
C LEU A 335 -13.56 -9.32 17.12
N GLU A 336 -12.96 -8.16 17.38
CA GLU A 336 -12.04 -7.99 18.51
C GLU A 336 -12.66 -7.15 19.63
N ILE A 337 -13.02 -5.90 19.33
CA ILE A 337 -13.40 -4.94 20.37
C ILE A 337 -14.76 -5.30 20.97
N LEU A 338 -15.79 -5.52 20.12
CA LEU A 338 -17.13 -5.88 20.59
C LEU A 338 -17.16 -7.27 21.23
N THR A 339 -16.43 -8.25 20.68
CA THR A 339 -16.24 -9.56 21.30
C THR A 339 -15.67 -9.41 22.72
N ASN A 340 -14.63 -8.60 22.90
CA ASN A 340 -14.05 -8.36 24.22
C ASN A 340 -15.03 -7.67 25.18
N ALA A 341 -15.77 -6.68 24.70
CA ALA A 341 -16.77 -5.98 25.49
C ALA A 341 -17.91 -6.91 25.96
N LEU A 342 -18.38 -7.81 25.08
CA LEU A 342 -19.40 -8.82 25.40
C LEU A 342 -18.86 -9.91 26.33
N PHE A 343 -17.59 -10.30 26.18
CA PHE A 343 -16.96 -11.27 27.08
C PHE A 343 -16.87 -10.70 28.50
N ASP A 344 -16.43 -9.45 28.63
CA ASP A 344 -16.34 -8.78 29.93
C ASP A 344 -17.72 -8.60 30.57
N LEU A 345 -18.74 -8.27 29.76
CA LEU A 345 -20.14 -8.24 30.20
C LEU A 345 -20.60 -9.63 30.67
N SER A 346 -20.24 -10.69 29.96
CA SER A 346 -20.58 -12.08 30.30
C SER A 346 -19.93 -12.51 31.62
N ILE A 347 -18.70 -12.06 31.89
CA ILE A 347 -18.02 -12.29 33.18
C ILE A 347 -18.69 -11.51 34.30
N ALA A 348 -18.99 -10.22 34.10
CA ALA A 348 -19.65 -9.38 35.10
C ALA A 348 -21.02 -9.95 35.51
N ASN A 349 -21.71 -10.60 34.57
CA ASN A 349 -23.01 -11.22 34.78
C ASN A 349 -22.96 -12.66 35.35
N ARG A 350 -21.80 -13.22 35.74
CA ARG A 350 -21.64 -14.61 36.25
C ARG A 350 -22.55 -14.92 37.44
N GLY A 351 -23.78 -15.33 37.15
CA GLY A 351 -24.75 -15.88 38.11
C GLY A 351 -24.85 -17.40 37.97
N GLY A 352 -23.71 -18.11 37.98
CA GLY A 352 -23.66 -19.57 37.95
C GLY A 352 -23.49 -20.24 36.58
N PHE A 353 -23.39 -19.51 35.47
CA PHE A 353 -23.11 -20.07 34.14
C PHE A 353 -21.59 -20.15 33.86
N LEU A 354 -21.14 -21.27 33.30
CA LEU A 354 -19.75 -21.47 32.84
C LEU A 354 -19.55 -20.79 31.48
N VAL A 355 -18.82 -19.67 31.47
CA VAL A 355 -18.31 -19.05 30.24
C VAL A 355 -16.99 -19.75 29.88
N LYS A 356 -16.83 -20.14 28.61
CA LYS A 356 -15.59 -20.72 28.07
C LYS A 356 -14.38 -19.79 28.27
N GLN A 357 -13.18 -20.31 28.00
CA GLN A 357 -11.98 -19.47 27.96
C GLN A 357 -12.09 -18.42 26.86
N ARG A 358 -11.35 -17.30 27.00
CA ARG A 358 -11.54 -16.11 26.14
C ARG A 358 -11.24 -16.40 24.67
N ASP A 359 -10.20 -17.16 24.42
CA ASP A 359 -9.74 -17.62 23.11
C ASP A 359 -10.71 -18.60 22.42
N GLU A 360 -11.61 -19.21 23.19
CA GLU A 360 -12.68 -20.10 22.68
C GLU A 360 -14.03 -19.39 22.48
N CYS A 361 -14.11 -18.09 22.79
CA CYS A 361 -15.33 -17.30 22.70
C CYS A 361 -15.33 -16.42 21.44
N ASP A 362 -16.18 -16.75 20.47
CA ASP A 362 -16.52 -15.82 19.40
C ASP A 362 -17.73 -14.92 19.78
N ILE A 363 -17.98 -13.90 18.96
CA ILE A 363 -19.07 -12.94 19.20
C ILE A 363 -20.46 -13.58 19.18
N THR A 364 -20.65 -14.63 18.38
CA THR A 364 -21.94 -15.32 18.22
C THR A 364 -22.24 -16.17 19.45
N TYR A 365 -21.25 -16.89 19.95
CA TYR A 365 -21.31 -17.62 21.21
C TYR A 365 -21.66 -16.68 22.37
N LEU A 366 -20.96 -15.55 22.48
CA LEU A 366 -21.18 -14.59 23.57
C LEU A 366 -22.58 -13.98 23.53
N TYR A 367 -23.07 -13.60 22.35
CA TYR A 367 -24.44 -13.14 22.19
C TYR A 367 -25.46 -14.21 22.64
N ALA A 368 -25.28 -15.47 22.22
CA ALA A 368 -26.16 -16.57 22.59
C ALA A 368 -26.16 -16.82 24.11
N GLN A 369 -25.00 -16.77 24.76
CA GLN A 369 -24.90 -16.93 26.21
C GLN A 369 -25.59 -15.80 26.96
N LEU A 370 -25.38 -14.54 26.56
CA LEU A 370 -26.03 -13.39 27.19
C LEU A 370 -27.55 -13.43 27.05
N ARG A 371 -28.05 -13.85 25.89
CA ARG A 371 -29.48 -14.08 25.67
C ARG A 371 -30.04 -15.17 26.58
N LYS A 372 -29.34 -16.31 26.72
CA LYS A 372 -29.74 -17.42 27.62
C LYS A 372 -29.81 -16.99 29.09
N GLN A 373 -28.89 -16.13 29.52
CA GLN A 373 -28.90 -15.59 30.89
C GLN A 373 -30.13 -14.72 31.16
N ASN A 374 -30.71 -14.13 30.10
CA ASN A 374 -31.94 -13.33 30.13
C ASN A 374 -31.95 -12.19 31.17
N LYS A 375 -30.77 -11.68 31.55
CA LYS A 375 -30.61 -10.59 32.53
C LYS A 375 -30.80 -9.20 31.91
N HIS A 376 -30.41 -9.04 30.64
CA HIS A 376 -30.42 -7.77 29.92
C HIS A 376 -31.41 -7.86 28.75
N ILE A 377 -32.70 -7.91 29.05
CA ILE A 377 -33.75 -8.02 28.03
C ILE A 377 -33.82 -6.71 27.23
N PRO A 378 -33.76 -6.73 25.89
CA PRO A 378 -33.94 -5.54 25.05
C PRO A 378 -35.36 -4.99 25.16
N SER A 379 -35.51 -3.68 24.91
CA SER A 379 -36.78 -2.95 25.00
C SER A 379 -37.89 -3.55 24.14
N HIS A 380 -37.52 -4.17 23.02
CA HIS A 380 -38.45 -4.79 22.06
C HIS A 380 -38.29 -6.31 21.96
N GLY A 381 -37.62 -6.93 22.94
CA GLY A 381 -37.28 -8.35 22.91
C GLY A 381 -36.09 -8.67 22.01
N TRP A 382 -35.70 -9.95 22.02
CA TRP A 382 -34.54 -10.45 21.27
C TRP A 382 -34.88 -10.72 19.79
N GLY A 383 -33.93 -10.46 18.89
CA GLY A 383 -34.06 -10.80 17.46
C GLY A 383 -34.81 -9.78 16.59
N GLY A 384 -34.88 -8.52 17.01
CA GLY A 384 -35.53 -7.44 16.24
C GLY A 384 -34.71 -6.93 15.04
N ARG A 385 -35.24 -5.95 14.32
CA ARG A 385 -34.60 -5.22 13.21
C ARG A 385 -34.07 -3.86 13.68
N TRP A 386 -33.25 -3.21 12.85
CA TRP A 386 -32.80 -1.83 13.12
C TRP A 386 -33.96 -0.84 13.36
N SER A 387 -35.12 -1.05 12.73
CA SER A 387 -36.33 -0.24 12.94
C SER A 387 -36.92 -0.37 14.33
N ASP A 388 -36.69 -1.51 14.98
CA ASP A 388 -37.32 -1.88 16.24
C ASP A 388 -36.50 -1.33 17.41
N ILE A 389 -35.25 -0.92 17.17
CA ILE A 389 -34.34 -0.44 18.20
C ILE A 389 -33.95 1.00 17.87
N LYS A 390 -34.70 1.94 18.45
CA LYS A 390 -34.50 3.36 18.23
C LYS A 390 -33.19 3.81 18.91
N ASN A 391 -32.60 4.89 18.41
CA ASN A 391 -31.38 5.46 19.02
C ASN A 391 -31.56 5.89 20.49
N CYS A 392 -32.80 6.11 20.95
CA CYS A 392 -33.14 6.44 22.33
C CYS A 392 -33.18 5.22 23.26
N ASP A 393 -33.16 3.99 22.75
CA ASP A 393 -33.29 2.77 23.54
C ASP A 393 -31.92 2.40 24.13
N ILE A 394 -31.65 2.84 25.36
CA ILE A 394 -30.29 2.81 25.95
C ILE A 394 -30.03 1.62 26.89
N LEU A 395 -30.86 0.57 26.85
CA LEU A 395 -30.64 -0.61 27.72
C LEU A 395 -29.44 -1.43 27.20
N ILE A 396 -28.79 -2.16 28.11
CA ILE A 396 -27.70 -3.09 27.75
C ILE A 396 -28.20 -4.17 26.78
N GLY A 397 -29.44 -4.62 26.91
CA GLY A 397 -30.06 -5.54 25.96
C GLY A 397 -30.16 -4.95 24.54
N ASP A 398 -30.55 -3.68 24.44
CA ASP A 398 -30.62 -2.97 23.15
C ASP A 398 -29.24 -2.84 22.51
N ASP A 399 -28.20 -2.64 23.33
CA ASP A 399 -26.81 -2.59 22.87
C ASP A 399 -26.30 -3.94 22.37
N ILE A 400 -26.64 -5.03 23.05
CA ILE A 400 -26.31 -6.38 22.59
C ILE A 400 -26.98 -6.65 21.23
N GLU A 401 -28.22 -6.21 21.03
CA GLU A 401 -28.90 -6.32 19.73
C GLU A 401 -28.27 -5.43 18.64
N ARG A 402 -27.84 -4.20 18.95
CA ARG A 402 -27.10 -3.35 17.99
C ARG A 402 -25.78 -3.97 17.55
N ILE A 403 -25.10 -4.68 18.45
CA ILE A 403 -23.87 -5.43 18.12
C ILE A 403 -24.21 -6.58 17.17
N ARG A 404 -25.27 -7.35 17.46
CA ARG A 404 -25.74 -8.43 16.58
C ARG A 404 -26.11 -7.89 15.20
N LEU A 405 -26.88 -6.81 15.12
CA LEU A 405 -27.32 -6.23 13.86
C LEU A 405 -26.14 -5.72 13.02
N SER A 406 -25.18 -5.03 13.65
CA SER A 406 -23.92 -4.61 13.00
C SER A 406 -23.12 -5.80 12.47
N ARG A 407 -23.05 -6.88 13.24
CA ARG A 407 -22.40 -8.14 12.86
C ARG A 407 -23.09 -8.80 11.66
N ASN A 408 -24.42 -8.85 11.66
CA ASN A 408 -25.21 -9.43 10.57
C ASN A 408 -25.08 -8.61 9.28
N ASP A 409 -25.07 -7.27 9.37
CA ASP A 409 -24.82 -6.38 8.23
C ASP A 409 -23.50 -6.68 7.51
N MET A 410 -22.45 -6.99 8.29
CA MET A 410 -21.15 -7.38 7.74
C MET A 410 -21.15 -8.80 7.17
N ALA A 411 -21.82 -9.74 7.86
CA ALA A 411 -21.88 -11.14 7.46
C ALA A 411 -22.64 -11.36 6.15
N HIS A 412 -23.69 -10.58 5.89
CA HIS A 412 -24.55 -10.69 4.70
C HIS A 412 -24.10 -9.83 3.52
N SER A 413 -22.99 -9.10 3.65
CA SER A 413 -22.48 -8.32 2.53
C SER A 413 -22.03 -9.24 1.38
N LYS A 414 -22.54 -8.97 0.17
CA LYS A 414 -22.24 -9.76 -1.05
C LYS A 414 -20.75 -9.73 -1.41
N LYS A 415 -20.06 -8.68 -1.02
CA LYS A 415 -18.60 -8.47 -1.16
C LYS A 415 -18.07 -7.95 0.16
N PHE A 416 -16.82 -8.26 0.50
CA PHE A 416 -16.17 -7.69 1.70
C PHE A 416 -15.80 -6.21 1.45
N SER A 417 -16.83 -5.36 1.47
CA SER A 417 -16.81 -3.93 1.18
C SER A 417 -17.94 -3.26 1.96
N LEU A 418 -17.71 -2.04 2.42
CA LEU A 418 -18.66 -1.25 3.20
C LEU A 418 -18.57 0.22 2.76
N ASP A 419 -19.67 0.77 2.24
CA ASP A 419 -19.71 2.16 1.79
C ASP A 419 -19.48 3.15 2.94
N ASP A 420 -18.99 4.34 2.60
CA ASP A 420 -18.62 5.38 3.57
C ASP A 420 -19.80 5.77 4.48
N ASN A 421 -21.00 5.96 3.92
CA ASN A 421 -22.16 6.38 4.70
C ASN A 421 -22.53 5.32 5.74
N LYS A 422 -22.68 4.07 5.31
CA LYS A 422 -22.99 2.97 6.22
C LYS A 422 -21.88 2.74 7.25
N TYR A 423 -20.62 2.89 6.86
CA TYR A 423 -19.48 2.80 7.78
C TYR A 423 -19.53 3.86 8.88
N TYR A 424 -19.74 5.12 8.53
CA TYR A 424 -19.80 6.22 9.51
C TYR A 424 -21.04 6.11 10.41
N ASP A 425 -22.18 5.70 9.88
CA ASP A 425 -23.40 5.46 10.65
C ASP A 425 -23.19 4.36 11.69
N LEU A 426 -22.66 3.21 11.27
CA LEU A 426 -22.33 2.10 12.17
C LEU A 426 -21.29 2.51 13.21
N CYS A 427 -20.27 3.27 12.82
CA CYS A 427 -19.28 3.78 13.76
C CYS A 427 -19.93 4.66 14.84
N GLY A 428 -20.81 5.58 14.45
CA GLY A 428 -21.51 6.44 15.40
C GLY A 428 -22.40 5.67 16.38
N ILE A 429 -23.05 4.60 15.91
CA ILE A 429 -23.86 3.71 16.77
C ILE A 429 -22.95 2.95 17.74
N LEU A 430 -21.92 2.29 17.22
CA LEU A 430 -21.04 1.40 17.99
C LEU A 430 -20.18 2.17 18.99
N GLU A 431 -19.76 3.40 18.68
CA GLU A 431 -19.03 4.25 19.62
C GLU A 431 -19.86 4.57 20.86
N ARG A 432 -21.17 4.82 20.69
CA ARG A 432 -22.11 5.01 21.81
C ARG A 432 -22.35 3.73 22.61
N VAL A 433 -22.46 2.59 21.92
CA VAL A 433 -22.59 1.26 22.55
C VAL A 433 -21.35 0.95 23.40
N LEU A 434 -20.15 1.11 22.82
CA LEU A 434 -18.89 0.86 23.51
C LEU A 434 -18.74 1.75 24.74
N HIS A 435 -19.04 3.04 24.64
CA HIS A 435 -19.00 3.94 25.79
C HIS A 435 -19.92 3.46 26.94
N ARG A 436 -21.16 3.04 26.63
CA ARG A 436 -22.07 2.49 27.65
C ARG A 436 -21.55 1.19 28.25
N LEU A 437 -20.98 0.30 27.44
CA LEU A 437 -20.38 -0.95 27.91
C LEU A 437 -19.10 -0.73 28.73
N GLU A 438 -18.29 0.28 28.42
CA GLU A 438 -17.14 0.67 29.26
C GLU A 438 -17.61 1.09 30.65
N VAL A 439 -18.60 1.98 30.71
CA VAL A 439 -19.18 2.45 31.98
C VAL A 439 -19.78 1.29 32.76
N HIS A 440 -20.49 0.38 32.09
CA HIS A 440 -21.12 -0.77 32.73
C HIS A 440 -20.11 -1.82 33.23
N ASN A 441 -19.10 -2.16 32.41
CA ASN A 441 -18.12 -3.22 32.71
C ASN A 441 -17.08 -2.79 33.75
N GLY A 442 -17.03 -1.51 34.12
CA GLY A 442 -16.24 -1.00 35.23
C GLY A 442 -14.89 -0.38 34.83
N LYS A 443 -14.15 0.10 35.83
CA LYS A 443 -12.95 0.93 35.63
C LYS A 443 -11.83 0.18 34.91
N GLY A 444 -11.20 0.85 33.94
CA GLY A 444 -10.04 0.35 33.18
C GLY A 444 -10.35 -0.23 31.81
N LYS A 445 -11.62 -0.19 31.36
CA LYS A 445 -12.01 -0.55 29.99
C LYS A 445 -11.91 0.66 29.07
N LEU A 446 -11.26 0.48 27.92
CA LEU A 446 -10.92 1.54 26.94
C LEU A 446 -11.29 1.12 25.50
N TYR A 447 -12.46 0.50 25.33
CA TYR A 447 -12.97 0.07 24.02
C TYR A 447 -13.19 1.22 23.03
N THR A 448 -13.63 2.40 23.48
CA THR A 448 -13.82 3.59 22.64
C THR A 448 -12.50 4.12 22.12
N ASP A 449 -11.45 4.11 22.94
CA ASP A 449 -10.11 4.48 22.50
C ASP A 449 -9.50 3.44 21.55
N GLN A 450 -9.68 2.14 21.85
CA GLN A 450 -9.32 1.06 20.91
C GLN A 450 -10.00 1.23 19.55
N MET A 451 -11.29 1.61 19.53
CA MET A 451 -12.01 1.87 18.28
C MET A 451 -11.46 3.09 17.53
N LYS A 452 -11.08 4.17 18.24
CA LYS A 452 -10.43 5.34 17.62
C LYS A 452 -9.09 4.97 16.99
N ASP A 453 -8.32 4.11 17.64
CA ASP A 453 -7.03 3.64 17.12
C ASP A 453 -7.22 2.82 15.83
N VAL A 454 -8.20 1.91 15.80
CA VAL A 454 -8.55 1.16 14.58
C VAL A 454 -8.96 2.09 13.43
N LYS A 455 -9.69 3.16 13.70
CA LYS A 455 -10.10 4.15 12.69
C LYS A 455 -8.90 4.90 12.08
N LYS A 456 -7.83 5.08 12.86
CA LYS A 456 -6.59 5.77 12.43
C LYS A 456 -5.55 4.82 11.82
N LYS A 457 -5.61 3.53 12.16
CA LYS A 457 -4.66 2.52 11.69
C LYS A 457 -4.72 2.37 10.17
N GLU A 458 -3.55 2.24 9.56
CA GLU A 458 -3.39 1.82 8.16
C GLU A 458 -3.80 0.36 7.99
N THR A 459 -4.55 0.04 6.94
CA THR A 459 -5.02 -1.33 6.67
C THR A 459 -3.99 -2.09 5.86
N LYS A 460 -3.35 -3.09 6.49
CA LYS A 460 -2.38 -3.98 5.83
C LYS A 460 -3.11 -5.09 5.05
N LEU A 461 -2.47 -5.64 4.01
CA LEU A 461 -3.00 -6.80 3.25
C LEU A 461 -3.31 -7.99 4.16
N GLN A 462 -2.42 -8.27 5.12
CA GLN A 462 -2.58 -9.34 6.09
C GLN A 462 -3.84 -9.14 6.95
N ASP A 463 -4.12 -7.90 7.37
CA ASP A 463 -5.32 -7.56 8.13
C ASP A 463 -6.55 -7.86 7.25
N TRP A 464 -6.61 -7.32 6.02
CA TRP A 464 -7.74 -7.55 5.11
C TRP A 464 -7.99 -9.04 4.85
N GLN A 465 -6.94 -9.82 4.54
CA GLN A 465 -7.07 -11.27 4.30
C GLN A 465 -7.55 -12.00 5.56
N THR A 466 -6.97 -11.67 6.72
CA THR A 466 -7.34 -12.29 8.00
C THR A 466 -8.80 -12.01 8.34
N TYR A 467 -9.24 -10.76 8.25
CA TYR A 467 -10.59 -10.37 8.63
C TYR A 467 -11.64 -10.73 7.58
N GLN A 468 -11.30 -10.68 6.29
CA GLN A 468 -12.15 -11.24 5.25
C GLN A 468 -12.36 -12.74 5.50
N LYS A 469 -11.29 -13.47 5.85
CA LYS A 469 -11.37 -14.89 6.20
C LYS A 469 -12.22 -15.07 7.46
N LYS A 470 -11.95 -14.39 8.57
CA LYS A 470 -12.76 -14.52 9.79
C LYS A 470 -14.23 -14.20 9.55
N ILE A 471 -14.56 -13.12 8.84
CA ILE A 471 -15.95 -12.85 8.45
C ILE A 471 -16.50 -13.95 7.52
N THR A 472 -15.72 -14.48 6.58
CA THR A 472 -16.23 -15.54 5.69
C THR A 472 -16.36 -16.90 6.38
N TYR A 473 -15.56 -17.19 7.40
CA TYR A 473 -15.45 -18.49 8.06
C TYR A 473 -16.15 -18.56 9.43
N GLU A 474 -16.27 -17.47 10.17
CA GLU A 474 -17.06 -17.41 11.42
C GLU A 474 -18.55 -17.18 11.13
N PHE A 475 -18.92 -16.88 9.88
CA PHE A 475 -20.31 -16.74 9.46
C PHE A 475 -20.71 -17.92 8.57
N PRO A 476 -21.63 -18.79 9.00
CA PRO A 476 -22.03 -19.95 8.24
C PRO A 476 -22.57 -19.56 6.86
N ARG A 477 -22.04 -20.19 5.82
CA ARG A 477 -22.47 -20.02 4.42
C ARG A 477 -22.65 -21.38 3.76
N LEU A 478 -23.82 -21.59 3.18
CA LEU A 478 -24.08 -22.64 2.20
C LEU A 478 -23.73 -22.11 0.81
N LYS A 479 -23.12 -22.95 -0.04
CA LYS A 479 -22.88 -22.66 -1.46
C LYS A 479 -23.69 -23.62 -2.31
N MET A 480 -24.30 -23.13 -3.39
CA MET A 480 -25.06 -23.95 -4.35
C MET A 480 -24.68 -23.57 -5.78
N LYS A 481 -24.80 -24.54 -6.70
CA LYS A 481 -24.78 -24.24 -8.13
C LYS A 481 -26.05 -23.48 -8.55
N PRO A 482 -25.97 -22.55 -9.51
CA PRO A 482 -27.07 -21.63 -9.82
C PRO A 482 -28.22 -22.27 -10.63
N SER A 483 -27.94 -23.26 -11.48
CA SER A 483 -28.95 -23.97 -12.25
C SER A 483 -28.53 -25.37 -12.64
N PHE A 484 -29.52 -26.23 -12.91
CA PHE A 484 -29.35 -27.60 -13.38
C PHE A 484 -30.39 -27.90 -14.46
N GLU A 485 -30.02 -28.73 -15.43
CA GLU A 485 -30.94 -29.29 -16.43
C GLU A 485 -31.00 -30.81 -16.24
N VAL A 486 -32.21 -31.38 -16.17
CA VAL A 486 -32.40 -32.82 -16.04
C VAL A 486 -33.45 -33.36 -17.02
N LYS A 487 -33.17 -34.52 -17.61
CA LYS A 487 -34.17 -35.23 -18.41
C LYS A 487 -35.22 -35.84 -17.50
N VAL A 488 -36.50 -35.71 -17.87
CA VAL A 488 -37.61 -36.41 -17.19
C VAL A 488 -37.32 -37.90 -17.09
N GLY A 489 -37.46 -38.47 -15.90
CA GLY A 489 -37.11 -39.85 -15.55
C GLY A 489 -35.67 -40.04 -15.07
N GLY A 490 -34.79 -39.06 -15.25
CA GLY A 490 -33.40 -39.07 -14.78
C GLY A 490 -33.27 -38.70 -13.30
N GLY A 491 -32.15 -39.07 -12.68
CA GLY A 491 -31.78 -38.55 -11.35
C GLY A 491 -30.94 -37.27 -11.50
N CYS A 492 -31.08 -36.34 -10.56
CA CYS A 492 -30.17 -35.18 -10.44
C CYS A 492 -29.79 -34.90 -8.99
N THR A 493 -28.65 -34.23 -8.81
CA THR A 493 -28.16 -33.78 -7.52
C THR A 493 -28.09 -32.27 -7.53
N LEU A 494 -28.91 -31.62 -6.70
CA LEU A 494 -28.76 -30.21 -6.39
C LEU A 494 -27.60 -30.08 -5.40
N GLU A 495 -26.42 -29.81 -5.95
CA GLU A 495 -25.19 -29.67 -5.17
C GLU A 495 -25.30 -28.48 -4.22
N CYS A 496 -25.17 -28.78 -2.94
CA CYS A 496 -24.98 -27.82 -1.86
C CYS A 496 -23.77 -28.26 -1.03
N GLU A 497 -22.94 -27.30 -0.67
CA GLU A 497 -21.75 -27.49 0.17
C GLU A 497 -21.83 -26.57 1.38
N THR A 498 -21.53 -27.12 2.55
CA THR A 498 -21.21 -26.34 3.75
C THR A 498 -19.80 -25.80 3.60
N VAL A 499 -19.65 -24.48 3.53
CA VAL A 499 -18.34 -23.85 3.35
C VAL A 499 -17.54 -23.87 4.65
N VAL A 500 -18.21 -24.04 5.80
CA VAL A 500 -17.66 -24.13 7.17
C VAL A 500 -18.48 -25.16 7.98
N PRO A 501 -17.89 -25.85 8.99
CA PRO A 501 -18.63 -26.70 9.93
C PRO A 501 -19.80 -25.99 10.61
N LEU A 502 -20.96 -26.65 10.64
CA LEU A 502 -22.15 -26.15 11.33
C LEU A 502 -22.08 -26.45 12.84
N PRO A 503 -22.71 -25.63 13.71
CA PRO A 503 -22.82 -25.95 15.13
C PRO A 503 -23.45 -27.33 15.36
N ASP A 504 -22.94 -28.07 16.35
CA ASP A 504 -23.48 -29.37 16.74
C ASP A 504 -24.98 -29.29 17.04
N GLY A 505 -25.77 -30.17 16.40
CA GLY A 505 -27.23 -30.20 16.50
C GLY A 505 -27.97 -29.35 15.45
N SER A 506 -27.26 -28.71 14.52
CA SER A 506 -27.86 -28.07 13.35
C SER A 506 -28.51 -29.10 12.42
N LYS A 507 -29.57 -28.70 11.71
CA LYS A 507 -30.22 -29.51 10.68
C LYS A 507 -30.19 -28.78 9.35
N VAL A 508 -29.91 -29.48 8.26
CA VAL A 508 -30.02 -28.95 6.91
C VAL A 508 -31.36 -29.40 6.33
N TYR A 509 -32.08 -28.52 5.64
CA TYR A 509 -33.35 -28.85 5.01
C TYR A 509 -33.54 -28.10 3.69
N TRP A 510 -34.33 -28.68 2.79
CA TRP A 510 -34.59 -28.11 1.48
C TRP A 510 -36.02 -27.62 1.34
N VAL A 511 -36.18 -26.52 0.61
CA VAL A 511 -37.47 -25.87 0.36
C VAL A 511 -37.63 -25.68 -1.15
N LYS A 512 -38.83 -25.96 -1.66
CA LYS A 512 -39.21 -25.70 -3.05
C LYS A 512 -40.25 -24.57 -3.12
N GLU A 513 -40.07 -23.66 -4.06
CA GLU A 513 -41.07 -22.65 -4.41
C GLU A 513 -42.20 -23.27 -5.25
N LYS A 514 -43.44 -23.21 -4.75
CA LYS A 514 -44.67 -23.60 -5.45
C LYS A 514 -45.70 -22.48 -5.34
N ASN A 515 -46.16 -21.93 -6.46
CA ASN A 515 -47.18 -20.86 -6.51
C ASN A 515 -46.84 -19.65 -5.61
N SER A 516 -45.60 -19.18 -5.65
CA SER A 516 -45.08 -18.08 -4.81
C SER A 516 -45.14 -18.36 -3.30
N LYS A 517 -45.26 -19.63 -2.90
CA LYS A 517 -45.12 -20.09 -1.53
C LYS A 517 -44.00 -21.10 -1.41
N GLU A 518 -43.30 -21.06 -0.29
CA GLU A 518 -42.22 -21.97 0.01
C GLU A 518 -42.73 -23.19 0.76
N VAL A 519 -42.38 -24.39 0.27
CA VAL A 519 -42.78 -25.67 0.86
C VAL A 519 -41.52 -26.46 1.21
N GLU A 520 -41.35 -26.78 2.50
CA GLU A 520 -40.28 -27.68 2.97
C GLU A 520 -40.48 -29.08 2.37
N LEU A 521 -39.41 -29.63 1.82
CA LEU A 521 -39.40 -30.96 1.21
C LEU A 521 -39.21 -32.01 2.29
N THR A 522 -40.08 -33.02 2.31
CA THR A 522 -39.90 -34.19 3.16
C THR A 522 -38.80 -35.08 2.59
N VAL A 523 -37.60 -34.98 3.16
CA VAL A 523 -36.47 -35.87 2.89
C VAL A 523 -36.46 -36.94 3.97
N ASP A 524 -36.93 -38.14 3.65
CA ASP A 524 -36.95 -39.28 4.57
C ASP A 524 -36.12 -40.41 3.97
N GLU A 525 -35.03 -40.79 4.65
CA GLU A 525 -34.12 -41.84 4.23
C GLU A 525 -34.75 -43.25 4.29
N THR A 526 -35.85 -43.40 5.02
CA THR A 526 -36.53 -44.68 5.27
C THR A 526 -37.83 -44.89 4.49
N THR A 527 -38.48 -43.82 4.01
CA THR A 527 -39.81 -43.94 3.35
C THR A 527 -39.96 -43.24 2.00
N SER A 528 -39.11 -42.27 1.65
CA SER A 528 -39.25 -41.50 0.41
C SER A 528 -38.26 -41.98 -0.67
N ASN A 529 -38.79 -42.48 -1.78
CA ASN A 529 -37.98 -42.82 -2.95
C ASN A 529 -37.62 -41.61 -3.82
N LYS A 530 -38.16 -40.41 -3.53
CA LYS A 530 -38.06 -39.25 -4.42
C LYS A 530 -36.89 -38.33 -4.08
N TYR A 531 -36.68 -38.04 -2.80
CA TYR A 531 -35.66 -37.09 -2.32
C TYR A 531 -34.75 -37.77 -1.30
N LYS A 532 -33.42 -37.65 -1.44
CA LYS A 532 -32.44 -38.05 -0.40
C LYS A 532 -31.36 -36.99 -0.19
N GLY A 533 -30.64 -37.10 0.92
CA GLY A 533 -29.58 -36.17 1.32
C GLY A 533 -30.08 -35.23 2.40
N SER A 534 -29.75 -33.93 2.31
CA SER A 534 -30.21 -32.92 3.28
C SER A 534 -29.73 -33.17 4.72
N GLN A 535 -28.49 -33.65 4.88
CA GLN A 535 -27.83 -33.82 6.18
C GLN A 535 -26.71 -32.78 6.36
N VAL A 536 -26.22 -32.60 7.58
CA VAL A 536 -25.12 -31.64 7.85
C VAL A 536 -23.83 -32.06 7.15
N ASP A 537 -23.54 -33.36 7.14
CA ASP A 537 -22.40 -33.99 6.48
C ASP A 537 -22.61 -34.22 4.97
N TYR A 538 -23.87 -34.23 4.52
CA TYR A 538 -24.26 -34.28 3.11
C TYR A 538 -25.42 -33.31 2.80
N PRO A 539 -25.14 -32.00 2.63
CA PRO A 539 -26.19 -30.98 2.49
C PRO A 539 -26.87 -30.96 1.12
N SER A 540 -26.31 -31.65 0.12
CA SER A 540 -26.88 -31.75 -1.22
C SER A 540 -28.21 -32.52 -1.25
N LEU A 541 -29.09 -32.17 -2.19
CA LEU A 541 -30.36 -32.87 -2.41
C LEU A 541 -30.29 -33.74 -3.68
N ASN A 542 -30.52 -35.03 -3.54
CA ASN A 542 -30.68 -35.95 -4.65
C ASN A 542 -32.16 -36.12 -4.98
N ILE A 543 -32.54 -35.87 -6.23
CA ILE A 543 -33.88 -36.10 -6.76
C ILE A 543 -33.82 -37.35 -7.65
N PHE A 544 -34.53 -38.41 -7.27
CA PHE A 544 -34.59 -39.65 -8.03
C PHE A 544 -35.83 -39.65 -8.94
N CYS A 545 -35.61 -39.85 -10.25
CA CYS A 545 -36.66 -39.86 -11.27
C CYS A 545 -37.41 -38.52 -11.36
N ALA A 546 -36.74 -37.47 -11.84
CA ALA A 546 -37.27 -36.13 -12.00
C ALA A 546 -38.50 -36.11 -12.92
N THR A 547 -39.54 -35.35 -12.56
CA THR A 547 -40.75 -35.12 -13.35
C THR A 547 -40.88 -33.63 -13.66
N LYS A 548 -41.81 -33.26 -14.56
CA LYS A 548 -42.09 -31.83 -14.81
C LYS A 548 -42.55 -31.06 -13.57
N GLU A 549 -43.10 -31.74 -12.57
CA GLU A 549 -43.48 -31.11 -11.31
C GLU A 549 -42.28 -30.74 -10.44
N ASP A 550 -41.08 -31.26 -10.76
CA ASP A 550 -39.82 -30.93 -10.09
C ASP A 550 -39.17 -29.66 -10.67
N GLU A 551 -39.61 -29.15 -11.82
CA GLU A 551 -39.14 -27.86 -12.35
C GLU A 551 -39.41 -26.71 -11.36
N GLY A 552 -38.45 -25.79 -11.21
CA GLY A 552 -38.61 -24.59 -10.39
C GLY A 552 -37.44 -24.28 -9.45
N HIS A 553 -37.69 -23.41 -8.48
CA HIS A 553 -36.65 -22.90 -7.59
C HIS A 553 -36.57 -23.68 -6.27
N TYR A 554 -35.33 -23.99 -5.89
CA TYR A 554 -35.01 -24.70 -4.65
C TYR A 554 -34.04 -23.88 -3.80
N TYR A 555 -34.22 -23.99 -2.48
CA TYR A 555 -33.39 -23.34 -1.46
C TYR A 555 -32.90 -24.38 -0.46
N CYS A 556 -31.61 -24.36 -0.17
CA CYS A 556 -31.04 -25.10 0.96
C CYS A 556 -30.96 -24.19 2.19
N ARG A 557 -31.44 -24.66 3.33
CA ARG A 557 -31.57 -23.90 4.57
C ARG A 557 -30.97 -24.66 5.74
N ILE A 558 -30.57 -23.90 6.75
CA ILE A 558 -30.09 -24.45 8.03
C ILE A 558 -31.10 -24.10 9.11
N ARG A 559 -31.60 -25.14 9.79
CA ARG A 559 -32.30 -25.03 11.06
C ARG A 559 -31.29 -25.26 12.16
N TYR A 560 -30.80 -24.17 12.67
CA TYR A 560 -29.96 -24.12 13.86
C TYR A 560 -30.70 -24.69 15.07
N PRO A 561 -30.02 -25.34 16.03
CA PRO A 561 -30.67 -25.78 17.28
C PRO A 561 -31.31 -24.56 17.97
N GLU A 562 -32.44 -24.77 18.67
CA GLU A 562 -33.21 -23.70 19.35
C GLU A 562 -32.34 -22.81 20.28
N GLU A 563 -31.14 -23.28 20.59
CA GLU A 563 -30.11 -22.67 21.43
C GLU A 563 -29.07 -21.79 20.69
N SER A 564 -29.16 -21.62 19.38
CA SER A 564 -28.20 -20.84 18.59
C SER A 564 -28.83 -19.62 17.93
N ALA A 565 -28.09 -18.52 17.94
CA ALA A 565 -28.56 -17.14 17.72
C ALA A 565 -29.15 -16.86 16.32
N GLU A 566 -28.89 -17.73 15.35
CA GLU A 566 -29.19 -17.51 13.93
C GLU A 566 -30.48 -18.23 13.46
N SER A 567 -31.15 -18.98 14.33
CA SER A 567 -32.32 -19.79 13.98
C SER A 567 -33.57 -19.00 13.55
N MET A 568 -33.58 -17.67 13.64
CA MET A 568 -34.78 -16.85 13.40
C MET A 568 -34.54 -15.54 12.63
N ASP A 569 -33.42 -15.35 11.93
CA ASP A 569 -33.25 -14.15 11.10
C ASP A 569 -33.99 -14.30 9.76
N GLU A 570 -35.22 -13.76 9.69
CA GLU A 570 -36.09 -13.77 8.51
C GLU A 570 -35.48 -13.07 7.28
N ASN A 571 -34.35 -12.36 7.43
CA ASN A 571 -33.68 -11.64 6.35
C ASN A 571 -32.49 -12.40 5.74
N ILE A 572 -32.25 -13.66 6.11
CA ILE A 572 -31.21 -14.47 5.49
C ILE A 572 -31.59 -14.76 4.03
N THR A 573 -30.82 -14.20 3.10
CA THR A 573 -30.92 -14.57 1.68
C THR A 573 -30.23 -15.93 1.48
N TRP A 574 -31.02 -16.99 1.42
CA TRP A 574 -30.52 -18.34 1.20
C TRP A 574 -30.07 -18.53 -0.25
N PRO A 575 -29.02 -19.34 -0.50
CA PRO A 575 -28.62 -19.69 -1.85
C PRO A 575 -29.78 -20.37 -2.59
N LYS A 576 -29.94 -20.00 -3.86
CA LYS A 576 -31.05 -20.41 -4.72
C LYS A 576 -30.50 -21.16 -5.93
N THR A 577 -31.13 -22.27 -6.28
CA THR A 577 -30.89 -22.97 -7.55
C THR A 577 -32.18 -23.10 -8.35
N CYS A 578 -32.08 -23.07 -9.67
CA CYS A 578 -33.19 -23.38 -10.57
C CYS A 578 -32.99 -24.76 -11.19
N LEU A 579 -34.00 -25.63 -11.12
CA LEU A 579 -34.04 -26.90 -11.84
C LEU A 579 -34.92 -26.73 -13.08
N HIS A 580 -34.33 -27.01 -14.24
CA HIS A 580 -34.97 -27.00 -15.55
C HIS A 580 -35.20 -28.44 -16.07
#